data_AF-A0A3D5DYS9-F1
#
_entry.id   AF-A0A3D5DYS9-F1
#
_cell.length_a   1.000
_cell.length_b   1.000
_cell.length_c   1.000
_cell.angle_alpha   90.00
_cell.angle_beta   90.00
_cell.angle_gamma   90.00
#
_symmetry.space_group_name_H-M   'P 1'
#
loop_
_entity.id
_entity.type
_entity.pdbx_description
1 polymer ?
#
loop_
_entity_poly.entity_id
_entity_poly.type
_entity_poly.pdbx_seq_one_letter_code
_entity_poly.pdbx_strand_id
1 'polypeptide(L)'
;MTAVVAVTAAVTAASAVTAAVPAKAASGSVLILATSVNGGTASAEYQAATALGYTATVEPAATWDTLTTADFQSYNAIIIGDPSTTTCSSTVPSDALSTAATWGAAVTGNVAVLGTAPALGGGNKLIKDAISYAASGSATGLYVSLNCEYSAAAAGTDVTLLDQVEGGGFTVTGQGGNCPSAAGTVNTWEALALTPFNGLTSGDVGPWASPACSVQETLNSWPAGLAGGAYYTGATPATFTASDGATGQAYVVAGVSVPVATAHLAMSINGQVPSQAKLHQRRNHPGERDPRRRHPRRHRWYHRPCPRRSRGR
;
A
#
# COMPACT_ATOMS: atom_id res chain seq x y z
N MET A 1 11.69 78.38 26.89
CA MET A 1 12.43 77.28 26.23
C MET A 1 11.61 76.02 26.46
N THR A 2 10.87 75.57 25.44
CA THR A 2 9.96 74.42 25.53
C THR A 2 10.42 73.44 24.47
N ALA A 3 10.95 72.28 24.89
CA ALA A 3 11.44 71.24 23.99
C ALA A 3 10.29 70.28 23.66
N VAL A 4 10.01 70.11 22.37
CA VAL A 4 9.08 69.10 21.86
C VAL A 4 9.89 67.87 21.48
N VAL A 5 9.65 66.74 22.13
CA VAL A 5 10.25 65.45 21.80
C VAL A 5 9.32 64.74 20.81
N ALA A 6 9.81 64.50 19.59
CA ALA A 6 9.12 63.73 18.57
C ALA A 6 9.55 62.26 18.67
N VAL A 7 8.60 61.37 18.99
CA VAL A 7 8.80 59.91 18.95
C VAL A 7 8.47 59.44 17.53
N THR A 8 9.47 58.95 16.80
CA THR A 8 9.29 58.29 15.50
C THR A 8 9.16 56.78 15.75
N ALA A 9 7.99 56.23 15.42
CA ALA A 9 7.78 54.78 15.42
C ALA A 9 8.25 54.20 14.08
N ALA A 10 9.31 53.41 14.10
CA ALA A 10 9.77 52.64 12.95
C ALA A 10 8.90 51.40 12.80
N VAL A 11 8.11 51.32 11.73
CA VAL A 11 7.36 50.12 11.35
C VAL A 11 8.30 49.22 10.54
N THR A 12 8.82 48.16 11.15
CA THR A 12 9.52 47.09 10.45
C THR A 12 8.49 46.20 9.75
N ALA A 13 8.38 46.32 8.43
CA ALA A 13 7.61 45.39 7.61
C ALA A 13 8.36 44.06 7.50
N ALA A 14 7.89 43.03 8.19
CA ALA A 14 8.38 41.66 8.02
C ALA A 14 7.79 41.10 6.71
N SER A 15 8.64 40.88 5.71
CA SER A 15 8.28 40.20 4.47
C SER A 15 8.18 38.70 4.74
N ALA A 16 6.97 38.16 4.85
CA ALA A 16 6.74 36.73 4.84
C ALA A 16 7.04 36.17 3.44
N VAL A 17 8.12 35.41 3.30
CA VAL A 17 8.37 34.62 2.10
C VAL A 17 7.44 33.41 2.16
N THR A 18 6.27 33.51 1.54
CA THR A 18 5.42 32.33 1.30
C THR A 18 6.11 31.48 0.25
N ALA A 19 6.70 30.36 0.66
CA ALA A 19 7.12 29.32 -0.26
C ALA A 19 5.90 28.91 -1.11
N ALA A 20 6.05 28.94 -2.44
CA ALA A 20 4.98 28.53 -3.32
C ALA A 20 4.74 27.02 -3.13
N VAL A 21 3.54 26.64 -2.69
CA VAL A 21 3.12 25.24 -2.64
C VAL A 21 3.18 24.71 -4.08
N PRO A 22 3.93 23.64 -4.37
CA PRO A 22 4.05 23.13 -5.73
C PRO A 22 2.67 22.72 -6.22
N ALA A 23 2.21 23.31 -7.33
CA ALA A 23 1.00 22.86 -7.99
C ALA A 23 1.25 21.47 -8.61
N LYS A 24 0.28 20.55 -8.51
CA LYS A 24 0.36 19.24 -9.19
C LYS A 24 0.72 19.45 -10.66
N ALA A 25 1.93 19.06 -11.05
CA ALA A 25 2.42 19.17 -12.41
C ALA A 25 1.53 18.33 -13.36
N ALA A 26 1.43 18.73 -14.62
CA ALA A 26 0.66 17.98 -15.62
C ALA A 26 1.16 16.53 -15.81
N SER A 27 2.42 16.25 -15.47
CA SER A 27 3.07 14.94 -15.47
C SER A 27 3.07 14.23 -14.10
N GLY A 28 2.39 14.80 -13.09
CA GLY A 28 2.44 14.34 -11.70
C GLY A 28 3.79 14.62 -11.02
N SER A 29 3.80 14.67 -9.69
CA SER A 29 4.99 14.93 -8.88
C SER A 29 5.09 13.98 -7.69
N VAL A 30 6.31 13.63 -7.30
CA VAL A 30 6.58 12.82 -6.10
C VAL A 30 7.59 13.53 -5.21
N LEU A 31 7.43 13.35 -3.90
CA LEU A 31 8.32 13.90 -2.88
C LEU A 31 9.12 12.77 -2.23
N ILE A 32 10.44 12.92 -2.17
CA ILE A 32 11.38 11.95 -1.60
C ILE A 32 12.08 12.61 -0.42
N LEU A 33 12.06 11.96 0.75
CA LEU A 33 12.87 12.41 1.89
C LEU A 33 14.35 12.08 1.62
N ALA A 34 15.22 13.09 1.59
CA ALA A 34 16.63 12.91 1.29
C ALA A 34 17.36 11.94 2.23
N THR A 35 16.99 11.93 3.52
CA THR A 35 17.60 11.03 4.53
C THR A 35 17.09 9.59 4.44
N SER A 36 16.06 9.33 3.63
CA SER A 36 15.51 7.98 3.38
C SER A 36 16.05 7.32 2.12
N VAL A 37 16.95 7.98 1.37
CA VAL A 37 17.52 7.42 0.14
C VAL A 37 19.02 7.62 0.10
N ASN A 38 19.72 6.75 -0.61
CA ASN A 38 21.15 6.92 -0.84
C ASN A 38 21.45 7.64 -2.17
N GLY A 39 22.32 8.65 -2.14
CA GLY A 39 22.77 9.37 -3.34
C GLY A 39 21.85 10.46 -3.87
N GLY A 40 20.77 10.81 -3.15
CA GLY A 40 19.85 11.88 -3.54
C GLY A 40 19.22 11.61 -4.90
N THR A 41 19.50 12.45 -5.90
CA THR A 41 18.99 12.24 -7.28
C THR A 41 19.62 11.04 -7.98
N ALA A 42 20.70 10.46 -7.45
CA ALA A 42 21.25 9.20 -7.94
C ALA A 42 20.59 7.96 -7.33
N SER A 43 19.61 8.12 -6.41
CA SER A 43 18.95 7.00 -5.75
C SER A 43 18.09 6.17 -6.71
N ALA A 44 17.89 4.89 -6.37
CA ALA A 44 17.04 4.00 -7.15
C ALA A 44 15.61 4.52 -7.25
N GLU A 45 15.07 5.07 -6.16
CA GLU A 45 13.73 5.67 -6.10
C GLU A 45 13.60 6.90 -6.99
N TYR A 46 14.59 7.80 -6.98
CA TYR A 46 14.57 8.98 -7.84
C TYR A 46 14.64 8.59 -9.31
N GLN A 47 15.54 7.67 -9.66
CA GLN A 47 15.68 7.18 -11.04
C GLN A 47 14.42 6.43 -11.50
N ALA A 48 13.79 5.66 -10.62
CA ALA A 48 12.53 4.99 -10.92
C ALA A 48 11.38 5.98 -11.13
N ALA A 49 11.23 6.98 -10.26
CA ALA A 49 10.20 8.00 -10.37
C ALA A 49 10.32 8.83 -11.65
N THR A 50 11.54 9.26 -11.99
CA THR A 50 11.81 10.04 -13.21
C THR A 50 11.62 9.19 -14.47
N ALA A 51 12.00 7.90 -14.44
CA ALA A 51 11.74 6.97 -15.54
C ALA A 51 10.25 6.66 -15.77
N LEU A 52 9.40 6.90 -14.76
CA LEU A 52 7.93 6.86 -14.87
C LEU A 52 7.33 8.17 -15.40
N GLY A 53 8.15 9.22 -15.58
CA GLY A 53 7.72 10.52 -16.06
C GLY A 53 7.27 11.51 -14.97
N TYR A 54 7.41 11.14 -13.69
CA TYR A 54 7.09 12.06 -12.58
C TYR A 54 8.18 13.10 -12.39
N THR A 55 7.78 14.30 -11.99
CA THR A 55 8.71 15.28 -11.42
C THR A 55 9.05 14.87 -9.99
N ALA A 56 10.27 14.39 -9.76
CA ALA A 56 10.74 13.98 -8.44
C ALA A 56 11.48 15.12 -7.72
N THR A 57 11.02 15.45 -6.51
CA THR A 57 11.69 16.39 -5.60
C THR A 57 12.34 15.61 -4.47
N VAL A 58 13.65 15.80 -4.26
CA VAL A 58 14.36 15.25 -3.09
C VAL A 58 14.50 16.37 -2.07
N GLU A 59 13.74 16.30 -0.98
CA GLU A 59 13.78 17.34 0.05
C GLU A 59 14.75 16.99 1.19
N PRO A 60 15.68 17.90 1.54
CA PRO A 60 16.48 17.77 2.75
C PRO A 60 15.63 17.74 4.01
N ALA A 61 16.14 17.09 5.06
CA ALA A 61 15.50 16.99 6.38
C ALA A 61 14.94 18.33 6.90
N ALA A 62 15.77 19.39 6.85
CA ALA A 62 15.38 20.71 7.34
C ALA A 62 14.18 21.31 6.59
N THR A 63 14.02 21.04 5.29
CA THR A 63 12.82 21.47 4.55
C THR A 63 11.65 20.56 4.89
N TRP A 64 11.86 19.24 4.85
CA TRP A 64 10.84 18.24 5.16
C TRP A 64 10.15 18.50 6.50
N ASP A 65 10.92 18.83 7.53
CA ASP A 65 10.42 19.13 8.89
C ASP A 65 9.53 20.37 8.96
N THR A 66 9.60 21.25 7.96
CA THR A 66 8.78 22.46 7.87
C THR A 66 7.51 22.26 7.04
N LEU A 67 7.40 21.17 6.30
CA LEU A 67 6.26 20.90 5.44
C LEU A 67 5.01 20.63 6.27
N THR A 68 3.91 21.26 5.86
CA THR A 68 2.58 21.01 6.43
C THR A 68 1.92 19.82 5.74
N THR A 69 0.85 19.29 6.33
CA THR A 69 0.02 18.25 5.68
C THR A 69 -0.48 18.69 4.29
N ALA A 70 -0.80 19.98 4.11
CA ALA A 70 -1.23 20.50 2.81
C ALA A 70 -0.09 20.50 1.77
N ASP A 71 1.15 20.76 2.20
CA ASP A 71 2.31 20.68 1.32
C ASP A 71 2.56 19.24 0.86
N PHE A 72 2.46 18.26 1.76
CA PHE A 72 2.52 16.84 1.40
C PHE A 72 1.38 16.42 0.45
N GLN A 73 0.16 16.90 0.67
CA GLN A 73 -1.02 16.62 -0.18
C GLN A 73 -0.89 17.14 -1.62
N SER A 74 0.04 18.07 -1.86
CA SER A 74 0.28 18.62 -3.20
C SER A 74 0.98 17.62 -4.15
N TYR A 75 1.59 16.56 -3.62
CA TYR A 75 2.27 15.52 -4.39
C TYR A 75 1.34 14.34 -4.71
N ASN A 76 1.63 13.63 -5.81
CA ASN A 76 0.98 12.36 -6.13
C ASN A 76 1.39 11.23 -5.19
N ALA A 77 2.66 11.22 -4.75
CA ALA A 77 3.13 10.28 -3.75
C ALA A 77 4.24 10.85 -2.90
N ILE A 78 4.31 10.34 -1.67
CA ILE A 78 5.41 10.50 -0.73
C ILE A 78 6.26 9.23 -0.79
N ILE A 79 7.57 9.38 -0.79
CA ILE A 79 8.55 8.30 -0.89
C ILE A 79 9.46 8.37 0.34
N ILE A 80 9.37 7.33 1.18
CA ILE A 80 10.33 7.02 2.24
C ILE A 80 11.09 5.79 1.74
N GLY A 81 12.29 6.01 1.20
CA GLY A 81 12.99 5.01 0.41
C GLY A 81 13.86 4.05 1.21
N ASP A 82 14.78 3.41 0.49
CA ASP A 82 15.85 2.60 1.05
C ASP A 82 17.17 3.42 1.12
N PRO A 83 17.60 3.85 2.33
CA PRO A 83 18.85 4.60 2.49
C PRO A 83 20.10 3.72 2.50
N SER A 84 19.97 2.42 2.22
CA SER A 84 21.08 1.48 2.23
C SER A 84 22.16 1.81 1.20
N THR A 85 23.39 1.43 1.53
CA THR A 85 24.58 1.69 0.71
C THR A 85 25.18 0.37 0.22
N THR A 86 26.38 0.01 0.67
CA THR A 86 26.90 -1.37 0.62
C THR A 86 26.46 -2.18 1.83
N THR A 87 25.91 -1.53 2.85
CA THR A 87 25.34 -2.14 4.04
C THR A 87 23.89 -1.71 4.19
N CYS A 88 23.10 -2.57 4.81
CA CYS A 88 21.70 -2.28 5.06
C CYS A 88 21.55 -1.28 6.22
N SER A 89 20.75 -0.23 6.03
CA SER A 89 20.44 0.74 7.08
C SER A 89 19.44 0.18 8.12
N SER A 90 19.84 0.13 9.38
CA SER A 90 19.05 -0.43 10.49
C SER A 90 18.35 0.63 11.34
N THR A 91 18.13 1.84 10.82
CA THR A 91 17.55 2.94 11.59
C THR A 91 16.55 3.70 10.73
N VAL A 92 15.36 3.87 11.29
CA VAL A 92 14.31 4.70 10.70
C VAL A 92 14.84 6.12 10.54
N PRO A 93 14.73 6.75 9.35
CA PRO A 93 15.08 8.15 9.18
C PRO A 93 14.35 9.02 10.21
N SER A 94 15.10 9.76 11.02
CA SER A 94 14.55 10.49 12.17
C SER A 94 13.48 11.49 11.77
N ASP A 95 13.66 12.14 10.61
CA ASP A 95 12.74 13.17 10.09
C ASP A 95 11.44 12.54 9.62
N ALA A 96 11.50 11.33 9.05
CA ALA A 96 10.29 10.58 8.69
C ALA A 96 9.48 10.21 9.93
N LEU A 97 10.15 9.78 11.01
CA LEU A 97 9.49 9.40 12.25
C LEU A 97 8.93 10.60 13.03
N SER A 98 9.71 11.68 13.17
CA SER A 98 9.31 12.87 13.94
C SER A 98 8.13 13.61 13.30
N THR A 99 8.00 13.52 11.97
CA THR A 99 6.92 14.16 11.20
C THR A 99 5.86 13.18 10.70
N ALA A 100 5.89 11.91 11.15
CA ALA A 100 4.94 10.86 10.76
C ALA A 100 3.48 11.30 10.86
N ALA A 101 3.15 12.09 11.89
CA ALA A 101 1.81 12.61 12.06
C ALA A 101 1.38 13.59 10.94
N THR A 102 2.32 14.37 10.41
CA THR A 102 2.08 15.43 9.43
C THR A 102 1.97 14.86 8.02
N TRP A 103 2.95 14.06 7.59
CA TRP A 103 2.94 13.47 6.25
C TRP A 103 1.97 12.29 6.16
N GLY A 104 1.81 11.50 7.23
CA GLY A 104 0.87 10.38 7.25
C GLY A 104 -0.58 10.82 7.08
N ALA A 105 -0.96 11.96 7.67
CA ALA A 105 -2.29 12.56 7.48
C ALA A 105 -2.55 13.06 6.04
N ALA A 106 -1.51 13.24 5.22
CA ALA A 106 -1.65 13.58 3.82
C ALA A 106 -1.94 12.35 2.95
N VAL A 107 -1.53 11.15 3.40
CA VAL A 107 -1.67 9.90 2.67
C VAL A 107 -3.13 9.45 2.71
N THR A 108 -3.81 9.59 1.57
CA THR A 108 -5.22 9.22 1.37
C THR A 108 -5.43 8.50 0.03
N GLY A 109 -4.33 8.13 -0.64
CA GLY A 109 -4.29 7.45 -1.92
C GLY A 109 -3.69 6.06 -1.82
N ASN A 110 -3.05 5.60 -2.90
CA ASN A 110 -2.47 4.26 -2.97
C ASN A 110 -1.25 4.13 -2.06
N VAL A 111 -1.16 3.05 -1.30
CA VAL A 111 -0.07 2.76 -0.36
C VAL A 111 0.63 1.48 -0.79
N ALA A 112 1.96 1.49 -0.81
CA ALA A 112 2.82 0.32 -0.95
C ALA A 112 3.86 0.31 0.18
N VAL A 113 3.86 -0.75 0.98
CA VAL A 113 4.77 -0.96 2.12
C VAL A 113 5.60 -2.20 1.86
N LEU A 114 6.92 -2.04 1.89
CA LEU A 114 7.89 -3.07 1.56
C LEU A 114 8.75 -3.38 2.79
N GLY A 115 8.61 -4.59 3.32
CA GLY A 115 9.43 -5.18 4.39
C GLY A 115 10.77 -5.72 3.89
N THR A 116 11.47 -4.93 3.06
CA THR A 116 12.70 -5.34 2.38
C THR A 116 13.59 -4.13 2.08
N ALA A 117 14.83 -4.40 1.64
CA ALA A 117 15.83 -3.42 1.24
C ALA A 117 16.04 -3.45 -0.30
N PRO A 118 15.07 -2.97 -1.10
CA PRO A 118 15.07 -3.24 -2.53
C PRO A 118 16.17 -2.49 -3.28
N ALA A 119 16.61 -1.32 -2.83
CA ALA A 119 17.69 -0.59 -3.52
C ALA A 119 19.02 -1.31 -3.31
N LEU A 120 19.26 -1.83 -2.11
CA LEU A 120 20.42 -2.68 -1.82
C LEU A 120 20.35 -4.05 -2.52
N GLY A 121 19.15 -4.63 -2.61
CA GLY A 121 18.92 -5.96 -3.18
C GLY A 121 18.87 -5.99 -4.71
N GLY A 122 18.83 -4.82 -5.37
CA GLY A 122 18.69 -4.73 -6.82
C GLY A 122 17.25 -4.90 -7.32
N GLY A 123 16.26 -4.72 -6.46
CA GLY A 123 14.81 -4.79 -6.74
C GLY A 123 14.27 -3.60 -7.53
N ASN A 124 14.98 -3.14 -8.56
CA ASN A 124 14.62 -1.93 -9.32
C ASN A 124 13.20 -1.97 -9.90
N LYS A 125 12.76 -3.15 -10.35
CA LYS A 125 11.39 -3.32 -10.85
C LYS A 125 10.36 -3.23 -9.73
N LEU A 126 10.62 -3.82 -8.56
CA LEU A 126 9.76 -3.67 -7.39
C LEU A 126 9.64 -2.20 -6.95
N ILE A 127 10.75 -1.46 -6.90
CA ILE A 127 10.76 -0.02 -6.59
C ILE A 127 9.89 0.74 -7.60
N LYS A 128 10.13 0.51 -8.90
CA LYS A 128 9.40 1.19 -9.97
C LYS A 128 7.90 0.91 -9.92
N ASP A 129 7.51 -0.35 -9.79
CA ASP A 129 6.09 -0.74 -9.78
C ASP A 129 5.39 -0.19 -8.53
N ALA A 130 6.05 -0.20 -7.37
CA ALA A 130 5.50 0.32 -6.13
C ALA A 130 5.36 1.86 -6.14
N ILE A 131 6.34 2.60 -6.67
CA ILE A 131 6.22 4.06 -6.89
C ILE A 131 5.12 4.37 -7.89
N SER A 132 5.06 3.64 -9.00
CA SER A 132 3.99 3.79 -10.00
C SER A 132 2.62 3.53 -9.40
N TYR A 133 2.50 2.56 -8.50
CA TYR A 133 1.26 2.29 -7.78
C TYR A 133 0.89 3.44 -6.86
N ALA A 134 1.79 3.84 -5.96
CA ALA A 134 1.57 4.94 -5.03
C ALA A 134 1.13 6.23 -5.72
N ALA A 135 1.77 6.58 -6.84
CA ALA A 135 1.53 7.84 -7.55
C ALA A 135 0.38 7.80 -8.58
N SER A 136 -0.22 6.64 -8.85
CA SER A 136 -1.29 6.50 -9.86
C SER A 136 -2.69 6.96 -9.41
N GLY A 137 -2.88 7.19 -8.10
CA GLY A 137 -4.15 7.63 -7.53
C GLY A 137 -4.45 9.12 -7.75
N SER A 138 -5.69 9.53 -7.45
CA SER A 138 -6.10 10.94 -7.46
C SER A 138 -5.66 11.71 -6.21
N ALA A 139 -5.48 10.98 -5.10
CA ALA A 139 -4.99 11.48 -3.82
C ALA A 139 -3.51 11.13 -3.62
N THR A 140 -2.87 11.72 -2.62
CA THR A 140 -1.47 11.46 -2.28
C THR A 140 -1.29 10.04 -1.75
N GLY A 141 -0.50 9.25 -2.46
CA GLY A 141 -0.11 7.91 -2.04
C GLY A 141 1.20 7.87 -1.26
N LEU A 142 1.61 6.65 -0.90
CA LEU A 142 2.82 6.37 -0.16
C LEU A 142 3.56 5.19 -0.77
N TYR A 143 4.85 5.36 -1.01
CA TYR A 143 5.81 4.27 -1.11
C TYR A 143 6.71 4.32 0.12
N VAL A 144 6.81 3.20 0.82
CA VAL A 144 7.74 3.05 1.95
C VAL A 144 8.50 1.73 1.86
N SER A 145 9.81 1.82 2.00
CA SER A 145 10.70 0.69 2.23
C SER A 145 11.13 0.70 3.69
N LEU A 146 10.77 -0.32 4.46
CA LEU A 146 11.19 -0.49 5.86
C LEU A 146 12.65 -0.95 5.99
N ASN A 147 13.26 -1.35 4.87
CA ASN A 147 14.69 -1.62 4.78
C ASN A 147 15.16 -2.65 5.81
N CYS A 148 16.17 -2.36 6.66
CA CYS A 148 16.58 -3.24 7.78
C CYS A 148 16.14 -2.71 9.15
N GLU A 149 15.29 -1.70 9.19
CA GLU A 149 14.90 -1.00 10.43
C GLU A 149 14.32 -1.96 11.46
N TYR A 150 13.60 -2.98 10.99
CA TYR A 150 12.94 -3.98 11.81
C TYR A 150 13.51 -5.38 11.63
N SER A 151 14.68 -5.53 10.99
CA SER A 151 15.30 -6.83 10.70
C SER A 151 15.57 -7.69 11.94
N ALA A 152 15.78 -7.07 13.11
CA ALA A 152 15.96 -7.74 14.40
C ALA A 152 14.74 -7.62 15.34
N ALA A 153 13.62 -7.10 14.84
CA ALA A 153 12.42 -6.88 15.66
C ALA A 153 11.77 -8.20 16.09
N ALA A 154 11.32 -8.24 17.34
CA ALA A 154 10.53 -9.36 17.85
C ALA A 154 9.18 -9.44 17.12
N ALA A 155 8.55 -10.61 17.14
CA ALA A 155 7.26 -10.78 16.48
C ALA A 155 6.18 -9.85 17.06
N GLY A 156 5.41 -9.20 16.19
CA GLY A 156 4.37 -8.26 16.58
C GLY A 156 4.89 -6.89 17.02
N THR A 157 6.10 -6.50 16.61
CA THR A 157 6.62 -5.15 16.88
C THR A 157 5.85 -4.12 16.06
N ASP A 158 5.38 -3.05 16.70
CA ASP A 158 4.66 -1.96 16.04
C ASP A 158 5.58 -1.16 15.10
N VAL A 159 5.06 -0.86 13.90
CA VAL A 159 5.72 0.04 12.94
C VAL A 159 5.18 1.44 13.13
N THR A 160 5.65 2.12 14.19
CA THR A 160 5.17 3.45 14.59
C THR A 160 5.30 4.52 13.51
N LEU A 161 6.22 4.35 12.57
CA LEU A 161 6.35 5.18 11.37
C LEU A 161 5.03 5.26 10.57
N LEU A 162 4.20 4.22 10.61
CA LEU A 162 2.99 4.08 9.81
C LEU A 162 1.70 4.27 10.62
N ASP A 163 1.77 4.76 11.86
CA ASP A 163 0.60 4.88 12.75
C ASP A 163 -0.52 5.77 12.19
N GLN A 164 -0.18 6.78 11.37
CA GLN A 164 -1.18 7.64 10.73
C GLN A 164 -1.61 7.17 9.34
N VAL A 165 -0.96 6.15 8.78
CA VAL A 165 -1.33 5.59 7.49
C VAL A 165 -2.44 4.60 7.72
N GLU A 166 -3.61 4.82 7.12
CA GLU A 166 -4.75 3.88 7.21
C GLU A 166 -5.26 3.58 8.63
N GLY A 167 -5.05 4.50 9.56
CA GLY A 167 -5.38 4.30 10.97
C GLY A 167 -4.41 3.38 11.72
N GLY A 168 -3.26 3.06 11.12
CA GLY A 168 -2.14 2.35 11.76
C GLY A 168 -2.36 0.84 11.89
N GLY A 169 -1.73 0.23 12.88
CA GLY A 169 -1.86 -1.22 13.14
C GLY A 169 -0.95 -2.11 12.29
N PHE A 170 0.08 -1.51 11.69
CA PHE A 170 1.19 -2.26 11.10
C PHE A 170 2.04 -2.87 12.20
N THR A 171 2.20 -4.19 12.17
CA THR A 171 3.15 -4.90 13.04
C THR A 171 4.02 -5.83 12.21
N VAL A 172 5.25 -6.04 12.66
CA VAL A 172 6.28 -6.78 11.92
C VAL A 172 7.03 -7.79 12.78
N THR A 173 7.62 -8.77 12.10
CA THR A 173 8.62 -9.70 12.63
C THR A 173 9.86 -9.61 11.76
N GLY A 174 11.01 -9.32 12.38
CA GLY A 174 12.29 -9.30 11.69
C GLY A 174 12.78 -10.69 11.29
N GLN A 175 13.56 -10.78 10.22
CA GLN A 175 14.18 -12.03 9.77
C GLN A 175 15.28 -12.57 10.72
N GLY A 176 15.78 -11.74 11.64
CA GLY A 176 16.92 -12.06 12.49
C GLY A 176 18.25 -12.01 11.74
N GLY A 177 19.15 -12.95 12.04
CA GLY A 177 20.55 -12.88 11.59
C GLY A 177 20.87 -13.45 10.20
N ASN A 178 19.94 -14.16 9.55
CA ASN A 178 20.19 -14.84 8.27
C ASN A 178 19.07 -14.54 7.26
N CYS A 179 19.45 -14.31 6.00
CA CYS A 179 18.46 -14.15 4.93
C CYS A 179 17.62 -15.41 4.75
N PRO A 180 16.28 -15.29 4.66
CA PRO A 180 15.42 -16.40 4.34
C PRO A 180 15.68 -16.95 2.92
N SER A 181 15.95 -18.25 2.81
CA SER A 181 16.27 -18.91 1.54
C SER A 181 15.06 -19.14 0.63
N ALA A 182 13.84 -19.12 1.17
CA ALA A 182 12.58 -19.30 0.44
C ALA A 182 11.78 -17.99 0.26
N ALA A 183 12.46 -16.85 0.32
CA ALA A 183 11.89 -15.54 -0.02
C ALA A 183 11.71 -15.38 -1.54
N GLY A 184 10.99 -14.33 -1.96
CA GLY A 184 10.85 -14.01 -3.38
C GLY A 184 9.58 -14.59 -4.03
N THR A 185 8.49 -14.82 -3.30
CA THR A 185 7.25 -15.35 -3.92
C THR A 185 6.24 -14.24 -4.12
N VAL A 186 5.73 -14.08 -5.36
CA VAL A 186 4.70 -13.10 -5.70
C VAL A 186 3.32 -13.72 -5.56
N ASN A 187 2.39 -13.01 -4.92
CA ASN A 187 0.97 -13.35 -4.94
C ASN A 187 0.38 -12.92 -6.29
N THR A 188 0.46 -13.81 -7.29
CA THR A 188 0.23 -13.44 -8.69
C THR A 188 -1.14 -12.83 -8.95
N TRP A 189 -2.25 -13.32 -8.37
CA TRP A 189 -3.55 -12.69 -8.64
C TRP A 189 -3.68 -11.29 -8.04
N GLU A 190 -3.04 -11.04 -6.90
CA GLU A 190 -3.01 -9.69 -6.32
C GLU A 190 -2.16 -8.75 -7.17
N ALA A 191 -0.99 -9.22 -7.60
CA ALA A 191 -0.13 -8.49 -8.53
C ALA A 191 -0.86 -8.17 -9.85
N LEU A 192 -1.65 -9.11 -10.40
CA LEU A 192 -2.49 -8.89 -11.57
C LEU A 192 -3.61 -7.86 -11.32
N ALA A 193 -4.19 -7.83 -10.12
CA ALA A 193 -5.27 -6.92 -9.76
C ALA A 193 -4.80 -5.46 -9.64
N LEU A 194 -3.55 -5.26 -9.22
CA LEU A 194 -2.92 -3.96 -9.11
C LEU A 194 -2.09 -3.68 -10.37
N THR A 195 -2.66 -3.00 -11.37
CA THR A 195 -2.05 -2.82 -12.71
C THR A 195 -0.54 -2.57 -12.73
N PRO A 196 0.05 -1.69 -11.89
CA PRO A 196 1.50 -1.47 -11.86
C PRO A 196 2.32 -2.72 -11.48
N PHE A 197 1.75 -3.65 -10.71
CA PHE A 197 2.37 -4.92 -10.32
C PHE A 197 2.07 -6.10 -11.26
N ASN A 198 1.26 -5.93 -12.31
CA ASN A 198 0.78 -7.03 -13.18
C ASN A 198 1.92 -7.88 -13.78
N GLY A 199 3.10 -7.28 -14.02
CA GLY A 199 4.28 -7.98 -14.51
C GLY A 199 5.29 -8.40 -13.45
N LEU A 200 4.97 -8.30 -12.15
CA LEU A 200 5.90 -8.62 -11.06
C LEU A 200 6.11 -10.14 -11.00
N THR A 201 7.37 -10.54 -11.04
CA THR A 201 7.79 -11.95 -10.95
C THR A 201 8.53 -12.19 -9.64
N SER A 202 8.66 -13.47 -9.26
CA SER A 202 9.47 -13.86 -8.10
C SER A 202 10.87 -13.26 -8.11
N GLY A 203 11.54 -13.25 -9.27
CA GLY A 203 12.89 -12.69 -9.44
C GLY A 203 12.99 -11.19 -9.12
N ASP A 204 11.89 -10.45 -9.29
CA ASP A 204 11.84 -9.01 -9.02
C ASP A 204 11.75 -8.68 -7.53
N VAL A 205 11.35 -9.66 -6.72
CA VAL A 205 11.19 -9.54 -5.26
C VAL A 205 12.13 -10.46 -4.49
N GLY A 206 13.02 -11.18 -5.18
CA GLY A 206 14.00 -12.09 -4.59
C GLY A 206 14.30 -13.38 -5.35
N PRO A 207 15.10 -14.29 -4.77
CA PRO A 207 15.81 -14.14 -3.50
C PRO A 207 17.09 -13.29 -3.65
N TRP A 208 17.32 -12.40 -2.69
CA TRP A 208 18.53 -11.60 -2.52
C TRP A 208 19.29 -12.11 -1.29
N ALA A 209 20.62 -12.13 -1.39
CA ALA A 209 21.49 -12.54 -0.31
C ALA A 209 21.85 -11.37 0.61
N SER A 210 22.55 -11.67 1.70
CA SER A 210 23.06 -10.68 2.64
C SER A 210 24.02 -9.73 1.89
N PRO A 211 23.98 -8.41 2.15
CA PRO A 211 23.30 -7.75 3.27
C PRO A 211 21.84 -7.32 3.02
N ALA A 212 21.31 -7.53 1.81
CA ALA A 212 20.03 -6.96 1.40
C ALA A 212 18.79 -7.78 1.75
N CYS A 213 18.94 -9.11 1.91
CA CYS A 213 17.89 -10.11 2.16
C CYS A 213 16.48 -9.77 1.63
N SER A 214 15.94 -10.56 0.70
CA SER A 214 14.61 -10.28 0.13
C SER A 214 13.47 -10.05 1.12
N VAL A 215 13.57 -10.60 2.32
CA VAL A 215 12.64 -10.35 3.41
C VAL A 215 13.47 -9.86 4.58
N GLN A 216 13.39 -8.58 4.90
CA GLN A 216 14.04 -8.03 6.09
C GLN A 216 13.10 -8.13 7.28
N GLU A 217 11.82 -7.87 7.04
CA GLU A 217 10.75 -8.13 7.97
C GLU A 217 9.50 -8.60 7.23
N THR A 218 8.75 -9.47 7.89
CA THR A 218 7.41 -9.86 7.44
C THR A 218 6.37 -9.07 8.22
N LEU A 219 5.30 -8.65 7.56
CA LEU A 219 4.19 -7.97 8.22
C LEU A 219 3.30 -9.00 8.90
N ASN A 220 3.01 -8.83 10.19
CA ASN A 220 2.10 -9.67 10.97
C ASN A 220 0.65 -9.15 10.90
N SER A 221 0.47 -7.83 10.92
CA SER A 221 -0.82 -7.16 10.73
C SER A 221 -0.65 -5.88 9.93
N TRP A 222 -1.71 -5.49 9.24
CA TRP A 222 -1.80 -4.25 8.48
C TRP A 222 -3.29 -3.89 8.26
N PRO A 223 -3.59 -2.64 7.90
CA PRO A 223 -4.94 -2.20 7.58
C PRO A 223 -5.64 -3.02 6.49
N ALA A 224 -6.93 -3.28 6.66
CA ALA A 224 -7.72 -4.12 5.74
C ALA A 224 -7.83 -3.58 4.30
N GLY A 225 -7.51 -2.30 4.07
CA GLY A 225 -7.42 -1.69 2.75
C GLY A 225 -6.24 -2.19 1.91
N LEU A 226 -5.27 -2.89 2.51
CA LEU A 226 -4.08 -3.41 1.85
C LEU A 226 -4.09 -4.94 1.74
N ALA A 227 -3.51 -5.44 0.65
CA ALA A 227 -3.36 -6.85 0.36
C ALA A 227 -1.89 -7.23 0.14
N GLY A 228 -1.53 -8.48 0.45
CA GLY A 228 -0.17 -8.99 0.26
C GLY A 228 0.16 -9.26 -1.20
N GLY A 229 1.12 -8.52 -1.75
CA GLY A 229 1.63 -8.68 -3.12
C GLY A 229 2.82 -9.63 -3.24
N ALA A 230 3.62 -9.77 -2.17
CA ALA A 230 4.70 -10.76 -2.08
C ALA A 230 4.80 -11.35 -0.66
N TYR A 231 5.18 -12.62 -0.57
CA TYR A 231 5.17 -13.38 0.67
C TYR A 231 6.33 -14.37 0.77
N TYR A 232 6.75 -14.62 2.01
CA TYR A 232 7.76 -15.60 2.38
C TYR A 232 7.08 -16.92 2.72
N THR A 233 7.33 -17.96 1.93
CA THR A 233 6.69 -19.28 2.09
C THR A 233 7.23 -20.08 3.28
N GLY A 234 8.45 -19.78 3.75
CA GLY A 234 9.08 -20.43 4.90
C GLY A 234 8.80 -19.77 6.25
N ALA A 235 7.85 -18.84 6.32
CA ALA A 235 7.55 -18.10 7.54
C ALA A 235 7.00 -19.01 8.65
N THR A 236 7.36 -18.73 9.90
CA THR A 236 6.79 -19.40 11.08
C THR A 236 6.50 -18.34 12.16
N PRO A 237 5.22 -18.06 12.49
CA PRO A 237 4.02 -18.65 11.89
C PRO A 237 3.76 -18.14 10.46
N ALA A 238 3.08 -18.94 9.65
CA ALA A 238 2.59 -18.57 8.33
C ALA A 238 1.10 -18.19 8.43
N THR A 239 0.80 -16.93 8.77
CA THR A 239 -0.59 -16.49 8.99
C THR A 239 -1.26 -15.88 7.76
N PHE A 240 -0.48 -15.64 6.70
CA PHE A 240 -0.99 -15.17 5.41
C PHE A 240 -1.26 -16.35 4.48
N THR A 241 -2.38 -16.31 3.77
CA THR A 241 -2.69 -17.23 2.67
C THR A 241 -2.84 -16.41 1.40
N ALA A 242 -1.98 -16.67 0.43
CA ALA A 242 -2.03 -16.07 -0.89
C ALA A 242 -3.29 -16.51 -1.65
N SER A 243 -3.59 -15.80 -2.72
CA SER A 243 -4.81 -16.01 -3.50
C SER A 243 -4.88 -17.38 -4.19
N ASP A 244 -3.72 -17.97 -4.48
CA ASP A 244 -3.57 -19.33 -5.01
C ASP A 244 -3.64 -20.44 -3.94
N GLY A 245 -3.83 -20.07 -2.68
CA GLY A 245 -3.91 -20.97 -1.53
C GLY A 245 -2.56 -21.29 -0.87
N ALA A 246 -1.44 -20.76 -1.37
CA ALA A 246 -0.14 -20.93 -0.72
C ALA A 246 -0.09 -20.15 0.60
N THR A 247 0.49 -20.76 1.64
CA THR A 247 0.64 -20.12 2.95
C THR A 247 2.05 -19.55 3.13
N GLY A 248 2.15 -18.44 3.86
CA GLY A 248 3.42 -17.83 4.22
C GLY A 248 3.20 -16.60 5.10
N GLN A 249 4.08 -15.61 4.99
CA GLN A 249 3.89 -14.29 5.58
C GLN A 249 4.17 -13.20 4.57
N ALA A 250 3.28 -12.22 4.45
CA ALA A 250 3.48 -11.10 3.53
C ALA A 250 4.68 -10.25 3.95
N TYR A 251 5.44 -9.76 2.98
CA TYR A 251 6.49 -8.76 3.18
C TYR A 251 6.41 -7.62 2.16
N VAL A 252 5.51 -7.71 1.17
CA VAL A 252 5.09 -6.56 0.37
C VAL A 252 3.58 -6.50 0.46
N VAL A 253 3.04 -5.36 0.90
CA VAL A 253 1.60 -5.10 0.90
C VAL A 253 1.32 -3.83 0.10
N ALA A 254 0.21 -3.84 -0.62
CA ALA A 254 -0.24 -2.69 -1.39
C ALA A 254 -1.77 -2.60 -1.40
N GLY A 255 -2.30 -1.40 -1.52
CA GLY A 255 -3.73 -1.15 -1.55
C GLY A 255 -4.08 0.34 -1.52
N VAL A 256 -5.35 0.64 -1.33
CA VAL A 256 -5.84 2.02 -1.24
C VAL A 256 -5.95 2.45 0.20
N SER A 257 -5.60 3.70 0.47
CA SER A 257 -5.90 4.33 1.73
C SER A 257 -7.37 4.74 1.80
N VAL A 258 -8.15 4.18 2.73
CA VAL A 258 -9.52 4.59 3.06
C VAL A 258 -9.57 5.38 4.38
N PRO A 259 -10.17 6.59 4.39
CA PRO A 259 -10.34 7.37 5.63
C PRO A 259 -11.03 6.57 6.75
N VAL A 260 -10.59 6.79 8.00
CA VAL A 260 -11.01 6.03 9.21
C VAL A 260 -12.53 5.87 9.34
N ALA A 261 -13.32 6.86 8.91
CA ALA A 261 -14.79 6.80 8.93
C ALA A 261 -15.39 5.69 8.05
N THR A 262 -14.64 5.18 7.05
CA THR A 262 -15.05 4.10 6.14
C THR A 262 -14.36 2.77 6.49
N ALA A 263 -13.20 2.81 7.14
CA ALA A 263 -12.47 1.62 7.61
C ALA A 263 -13.26 0.78 8.62
N HIS A 264 -14.12 1.40 9.45
CA HIS A 264 -15.01 0.70 10.39
C HIS A 264 -16.02 -0.25 9.73
N LEU A 265 -16.27 -0.14 8.43
CA LEU A 265 -17.17 -1.03 7.68
C LEU A 265 -16.44 -2.21 7.02
N ALA A 266 -15.11 -2.19 6.97
CA ALA A 266 -14.29 -3.09 6.15
C ALA A 266 -13.38 -4.02 6.96
N MET A 267 -13.67 -4.30 8.24
CA MET A 267 -12.86 -5.21 9.05
C MET A 267 -12.75 -6.60 8.38
N SER A 268 -11.64 -6.82 7.68
CA SER A 268 -11.12 -8.15 7.37
C SER A 268 -10.12 -8.50 8.47
N ILE A 269 -10.40 -9.60 9.16
CA ILE A 269 -9.44 -10.26 10.04
C ILE A 269 -8.47 -11.02 9.11
N ASN A 270 -7.17 -10.73 9.23
CA ASN A 270 -6.07 -11.50 8.61
C ASN A 270 -5.90 -11.39 7.08
N GLY A 271 -6.20 -10.25 6.46
CA GLY A 271 -5.90 -10.04 5.03
C GLY A 271 -6.67 -10.97 4.08
N GLN A 272 -7.78 -11.55 4.52
CA GLN A 272 -8.65 -12.36 3.68
C GLN A 272 -9.62 -11.46 2.91
N VAL A 273 -9.55 -11.47 1.58
CA VAL A 273 -10.62 -10.95 0.72
C VAL A 273 -11.65 -12.08 0.53
N PRO A 274 -12.93 -11.91 0.91
CA PRO A 274 -13.98 -12.82 0.44
C PRO A 274 -14.04 -12.72 -1.08
N SER A 275 -13.89 -13.84 -1.78
CA SER A 275 -13.84 -13.90 -3.25
C SER A 275 -14.88 -12.97 -3.92
N GLN A 276 -14.43 -11.90 -4.58
CA GLN A 276 -15.27 -11.01 -5.41
C GLN A 276 -16.00 -11.78 -6.53
N ALA A 277 -15.54 -13.01 -6.84
CA ALA A 277 -16.20 -13.95 -7.75
C ALA A 277 -17.64 -14.35 -7.31
N LYS A 278 -18.00 -14.23 -6.03
CA LYS A 278 -19.36 -14.58 -5.55
C LYS A 278 -20.37 -13.45 -5.63
N LEU A 279 -19.95 -12.18 -5.75
CA LEU A 279 -20.89 -11.07 -5.90
C LEU A 279 -21.38 -10.90 -7.35
N HIS A 280 -20.55 -11.21 -8.34
CA HIS A 280 -20.95 -11.08 -9.75
C HIS A 280 -21.83 -12.22 -10.27
N GLN A 281 -21.81 -13.41 -9.65
CA GLN A 281 -22.71 -14.51 -10.05
C GLN A 281 -24.15 -14.32 -9.57
N ARG A 282 -24.41 -13.49 -8.55
CA ARG A 282 -25.79 -13.22 -8.08
C ARG A 282 -26.50 -12.11 -8.86
N ARG A 283 -25.79 -11.35 -9.70
CA ARG A 283 -26.40 -10.24 -10.48
C ARG A 283 -26.85 -10.64 -11.89
N ASN A 284 -26.41 -11.80 -12.41
CA ASN A 284 -26.66 -12.22 -13.80
C ASN A 284 -27.31 -13.61 -13.91
N HIS A 285 -28.40 -13.86 -13.18
CA HIS A 285 -29.32 -14.97 -13.46
C HIS A 285 -30.77 -14.48 -13.46
N PRO A 286 -31.42 -14.31 -14.64
CA PRO A 286 -32.85 -14.10 -14.69
C PRO A 286 -33.56 -15.45 -14.61
N GLY A 287 -34.18 -15.72 -13.46
CA GLY A 287 -35.29 -16.67 -13.35
C GLY A 287 -34.97 -18.00 -12.70
N GLU A 288 -35.05 -18.04 -11.38
CA GLU A 288 -35.44 -19.27 -10.68
C GLU A 288 -36.61 -18.97 -9.75
N ARG A 289 -37.77 -19.54 -10.08
CA ARG A 289 -39.03 -19.32 -9.38
C ARG A 289 -39.02 -20.08 -8.06
N ASP A 290 -39.27 -19.35 -6.98
CA ASP A 290 -39.57 -19.86 -5.64
C ASP A 290 -40.69 -20.93 -5.67
N PRO A 291 -40.45 -22.17 -5.18
CA PRO A 291 -41.43 -23.24 -5.20
C PRO A 291 -42.36 -23.25 -3.97
N ARG A 292 -42.63 -22.10 -3.32
CA ARG A 292 -43.52 -22.05 -2.14
C ARG A 292 -44.71 -21.10 -2.24
N ARG A 293 -45.49 -21.16 -3.33
CA ARG A 293 -46.90 -20.69 -3.30
C ARG A 293 -47.81 -21.51 -4.24
N ARG A 294 -48.49 -22.52 -3.70
CA ARG A 294 -49.77 -22.98 -4.26
C ARG A 294 -50.75 -23.29 -3.13
N HIS A 295 -51.69 -22.37 -2.92
CA HIS A 295 -52.99 -22.67 -2.30
C HIS A 295 -54.02 -22.96 -3.41
N PRO A 296 -55.10 -23.70 -3.09
CA PRO A 296 -55.82 -24.56 -4.04
C PRO A 296 -57.08 -23.89 -4.60
N ARG A 297 -57.45 -24.25 -5.85
CA ARG A 297 -58.83 -24.07 -6.33
C ARG A 297 -59.34 -25.33 -7.03
N ARG A 298 -60.14 -26.05 -6.25
CA ARG A 298 -61.35 -26.87 -6.52
C ARG A 298 -61.82 -27.09 -7.97
N HIS A 299 -62.05 -28.38 -8.23
CA HIS A 299 -63.18 -29.06 -8.89
C HIS A 299 -63.63 -28.68 -10.32
N ARG A 300 -63.51 -29.65 -11.24
CA ARG A 300 -64.67 -30.19 -11.95
C ARG A 300 -64.40 -31.58 -12.53
N TRP A 301 -65.30 -32.51 -12.19
CA TRP A 301 -65.47 -33.84 -12.79
C TRP A 301 -65.94 -33.71 -14.25
N TYR A 302 -65.54 -34.63 -15.14
CA TYR A 302 -66.42 -35.32 -16.08
C TYR A 302 -65.71 -36.53 -16.76
N HIS A 303 -66.23 -37.72 -16.46
CA HIS A 303 -66.40 -38.95 -17.27
C HIS A 303 -65.41 -39.39 -18.38
N ARG A 304 -64.94 -40.65 -18.22
CA ARG A 304 -64.45 -41.62 -19.22
C ARG A 304 -65.49 -41.86 -20.36
N PRO A 305 -65.11 -42.30 -21.58
CA PRO A 305 -64.84 -43.73 -21.84
C PRO A 305 -63.68 -44.07 -22.80
N CYS A 306 -63.13 -45.26 -22.59
CA CYS A 306 -62.21 -46.01 -23.45
C CYS A 306 -62.98 -46.71 -24.58
N PRO A 307 -62.35 -46.96 -25.76
CA PRO A 307 -62.67 -48.17 -26.49
C PRO A 307 -61.44 -48.96 -26.99
N ARG A 308 -61.49 -50.26 -26.67
CA ARG A 308 -61.22 -51.47 -27.48
C ARG A 308 -59.97 -51.58 -28.38
N ARG A 309 -59.14 -52.54 -27.95
CA ARG A 309 -58.43 -53.59 -28.73
C ARG A 309 -59.08 -53.98 -30.08
N SER A 310 -58.26 -54.12 -31.13
CA SER A 310 -58.14 -55.35 -31.97
C SER A 310 -56.96 -55.32 -32.96
N ARG A 311 -56.13 -56.38 -32.94
CA ARG A 311 -55.46 -57.17 -34.02
C ARG A 311 -55.03 -56.45 -35.33
N GLY A 312 -53.89 -56.70 -35.97
CA GLY A 312 -52.83 -57.70 -35.85
C GLY A 312 -52.15 -57.92 -37.21
N ARG A 313 -50.85 -58.25 -37.24
CA ARG A 313 -50.15 -59.16 -38.16
C ARG A 313 -48.75 -59.40 -37.60
#